data_AF-A0A0P7C4D5-F1
#
_entry.id   AF-A0A0P7C4D5-F1
#
_cell.length_a   1.000
_cell.length_b   1.000
_cell.length_c   1.000
_cell.angle_alpha   90.00
_cell.angle_beta   90.00
_cell.angle_gamma   90.00
#
_symmetry.space_group_name_H-M   'P 1'
#
loop_
_entity.id
_entity.type
_entity.pdbx_description
1 polymer ?
#
loop_
_entity_poly.entity_id
_entity_poly.type
_entity_poly.pdbx_seq_one_letter_code
_entity_poly.pdbx_strand_id
1 'polypeptide(L)'
;MKYLVSSLLTFFLIVSVKAQTLQERITHNDPADYRKLTGVHAGAGQMGFTELIGRYDLATNFLYLHSGTIDPKSGIGHHFHHTIEEMYVILDGEAEFTINGRTSKIKGPALVPCKRGDSHAIYNHTNKPLKWLNYAVSEVKGQGDAFDLGDTRQGASLEAIPTFVSASLEKKEIPATPPRFGPKPRSSHSLQVLGPQVFRTDWHHVDHLIIPVGEAIDSRKLEGFQEVYYVVNGSGTLSTNGQTAAFKTDDAFYGELGEDLSFKNIGSNDLQILVIGIAAAKESGMAIQEPLVKPKSMALQMEFVVEPTNAEEFEKMYYSIYVPAMIVQDGYMSSKLLRLFPEEVAKGIEAEPTEYNYQIQIEFDTEENRRKWVASDQHQIAWPAASGLAKKFKWRGYDVMGDDQR
;
A
#
# COMPACT_ATOMS: atom_id res chain seq x y z
N MET A 1 23.58 -44.41 -42.64
CA MET A 1 22.94 -43.68 -41.53
C MET A 1 23.74 -42.41 -41.25
N LYS A 2 23.28 -41.26 -41.73
CA LYS A 2 23.86 -39.94 -41.43
C LYS A 2 22.96 -39.30 -40.36
N TYR A 3 23.51 -38.99 -39.20
CA TYR A 3 22.79 -38.28 -38.14
C TYR A 3 22.71 -36.79 -38.49
N LEU A 4 21.49 -36.29 -38.62
CA LEU A 4 21.16 -34.88 -38.82
C LEU A 4 21.08 -34.23 -37.43
N VAL A 5 22.02 -33.35 -37.11
CA VAL A 5 21.96 -32.51 -35.91
C VAL A 5 20.98 -31.38 -36.20
N SER A 6 19.83 -31.38 -35.53
CA SER A 6 18.85 -30.29 -35.60
C SER A 6 19.22 -29.26 -34.53
N SER A 7 19.72 -28.10 -34.94
CA SER A 7 19.87 -26.92 -34.06
C SER A 7 18.49 -26.38 -33.71
N LEU A 8 18.12 -26.48 -32.43
CA LEU A 8 16.95 -25.83 -31.87
C LEU A 8 17.31 -24.35 -31.61
N LEU A 9 16.76 -23.45 -32.43
CA LEU A 9 16.91 -22.00 -32.27
C LEU A 9 15.87 -21.52 -31.25
N THR A 10 16.27 -21.28 -30.01
CA THR A 10 15.38 -20.76 -28.96
C THR A 10 15.13 -19.27 -29.18
N PHE A 11 13.93 -18.92 -29.64
CA PHE A 11 13.46 -17.53 -29.72
C PHE A 11 13.16 -17.02 -28.30
N PHE A 12 13.99 -16.10 -27.79
CA PHE A 12 13.65 -15.33 -26.59
C PHE A 12 12.60 -14.27 -26.97
N LEU A 13 11.36 -14.48 -26.53
CA LEU A 13 10.32 -13.46 -26.58
C LEU A 13 10.63 -12.42 -25.49
N ILE A 14 11.20 -11.28 -25.87
CA ILE A 14 11.32 -10.13 -24.97
C ILE A 14 9.93 -9.50 -24.91
N VAL A 15 9.16 -9.83 -23.88
CA VAL A 15 7.94 -9.09 -23.53
C VAL A 15 8.38 -7.76 -22.93
N SER A 16 8.50 -6.72 -23.76
CA SER A 16 8.59 -5.36 -23.24
C SER A 16 7.25 -5.01 -22.61
N VAL A 17 7.20 -5.05 -21.29
CA VAL A 17 6.10 -4.45 -20.52
C VAL A 17 6.15 -2.94 -20.82
N LYS A 18 5.27 -2.46 -21.70
CA LYS A 18 5.09 -1.02 -21.88
C LYS A 18 4.48 -0.49 -20.59
N ALA A 19 5.20 0.39 -19.90
CA ALA A 19 4.61 1.15 -18.80
C ALA A 19 3.38 1.91 -19.32
N GLN A 20 2.27 1.83 -18.57
CA GLN A 20 1.03 2.54 -18.88
C GLN A 20 1.28 4.04 -18.93
N THR A 21 0.76 4.72 -19.95
CA THR A 21 0.87 6.18 -20.05
C THR A 21 0.01 6.85 -18.97
N LEU A 22 0.36 8.06 -18.54
CA LEU A 22 -0.45 8.81 -17.58
C LEU A 22 -1.90 9.01 -18.04
N GLN A 23 -2.12 9.18 -19.35
CA GLN A 23 -3.46 9.32 -19.91
C GLN A 23 -4.29 8.04 -19.75
N GLU A 24 -3.66 6.87 -19.90
CA GLU A 24 -4.32 5.57 -19.71
C GLU A 24 -4.63 5.27 -18.24
N ARG A 25 -4.02 5.97 -17.28
CA ARG A 25 -4.35 5.87 -15.84
C ARG A 25 -5.56 6.71 -15.42
N ILE A 26 -6.08 7.58 -16.29
CA ILE A 26 -7.31 8.33 -16.04
C ILE A 26 -8.50 7.47 -16.45
N THR A 27 -9.21 6.92 -15.47
CA THR A 27 -10.46 6.18 -15.70
C THR A 27 -11.63 7.14 -15.71
N HIS A 28 -12.30 7.25 -16.87
CA HIS A 28 -13.53 8.02 -17.01
C HIS A 28 -14.72 7.21 -16.49
N ASN A 29 -15.48 7.77 -15.54
CA ASN A 29 -16.69 7.14 -15.03
C ASN A 29 -17.90 7.50 -15.90
N ASP A 30 -18.24 6.65 -16.87
CA ASP A 30 -19.45 6.79 -17.68
C ASP A 30 -20.61 5.98 -17.09
N PRO A 31 -21.74 6.60 -16.70
CA PRO A 31 -22.93 5.88 -16.24
C PRO A 31 -23.48 4.87 -17.25
N ALA A 32 -23.17 5.00 -18.54
CA ALA A 32 -23.54 4.01 -19.56
C ALA A 32 -22.87 2.65 -19.34
N ASP A 33 -21.72 2.62 -18.65
CA ASP A 33 -20.96 1.40 -18.37
C ASP A 33 -21.42 0.69 -17.08
N TYR A 34 -22.40 1.26 -16.38
CA TYR A 34 -22.87 0.68 -15.11
C TYR A 34 -23.55 -0.66 -15.31
N ARG A 35 -22.99 -1.70 -14.69
CA ARG A 35 -23.62 -3.01 -14.63
C ARG A 35 -24.80 -2.96 -13.68
N LYS A 36 -26.01 -3.22 -14.21
CA LYS A 36 -27.22 -3.34 -13.40
C LYS A 36 -27.25 -4.68 -12.67
N LEU A 37 -27.41 -4.63 -11.35
CA LEU A 37 -27.55 -5.78 -10.47
C LEU A 37 -28.81 -5.66 -9.60
N THR A 38 -29.34 -6.80 -9.20
CA THR A 38 -30.49 -6.91 -8.29
C THR A 38 -30.04 -7.67 -7.05
N GLY A 39 -30.45 -7.22 -5.87
CA GLY A 39 -30.19 -7.96 -4.63
C GLY A 39 -28.72 -8.07 -4.23
N VAL A 40 -27.93 -7.01 -4.42
CA VAL A 40 -26.51 -6.97 -4.03
C VAL A 40 -26.40 -7.16 -2.51
N HIS A 41 -25.63 -8.16 -2.08
CA HIS A 41 -25.58 -8.64 -0.69
C HIS A 41 -26.97 -8.96 -0.09
N ALA A 42 -27.88 -9.50 -0.91
CA ALA A 42 -29.29 -9.73 -0.59
C ALA A 42 -30.07 -8.43 -0.22
N GLY A 43 -29.61 -7.28 -0.73
CA GLY A 43 -30.25 -5.98 -0.54
C GLY A 43 -31.56 -5.80 -1.28
N ALA A 44 -32.27 -4.70 -0.99
CA ALA A 44 -33.51 -4.37 -1.69
C ALA A 44 -33.23 -3.88 -3.12
N GLY A 45 -34.09 -4.27 -4.07
CA GLY A 45 -34.17 -3.64 -5.38
C GLY A 45 -32.89 -3.75 -6.23
N GLN A 46 -32.55 -2.66 -6.91
CA GLN A 46 -31.54 -2.64 -7.97
C GLN A 46 -30.53 -1.49 -7.80
N MET A 47 -29.35 -1.70 -8.37
CA MET A 47 -28.33 -0.66 -8.49
C MET A 47 -27.53 -0.86 -9.78
N GLY A 48 -26.90 0.21 -10.24
CA GLY A 48 -25.92 0.17 -11.33
C GLY A 48 -24.58 0.66 -10.81
N PHE A 49 -23.49 -0.07 -11.08
CA PHE A 49 -22.15 0.41 -10.75
C PHE A 49 -21.09 -0.18 -11.68
N THR A 50 -19.92 0.43 -11.68
CA THR A 50 -18.70 -0.05 -12.33
C THR A 50 -17.52 -0.02 -11.36
N GLU A 51 -16.46 -0.74 -11.70
CA GLU A 51 -15.16 -0.66 -11.04
C GLU A 51 -14.28 0.34 -11.79
N LEU A 52 -13.82 1.39 -11.10
CA LEU A 52 -12.97 2.43 -11.69
C LEU A 52 -11.48 2.13 -11.51
N ILE A 53 -11.13 1.56 -10.35
CA ILE A 53 -9.78 1.12 -10.02
C ILE A 53 -9.91 -0.21 -9.31
N GLY A 54 -9.17 -1.21 -9.77
CA GLY A 54 -9.24 -2.58 -9.31
C GLY A 54 -8.05 -3.01 -8.45
N ARG A 55 -8.19 -4.21 -7.90
CA ARG A 55 -7.26 -4.81 -6.91
C ARG A 55 -5.83 -5.06 -7.39
N TYR A 56 -5.54 -4.86 -8.68
CA TYR A 56 -4.20 -5.09 -9.26
C TYR A 56 -3.61 -3.81 -9.88
N ASP A 57 -4.33 -2.70 -9.85
CA ASP A 57 -3.82 -1.42 -10.38
C ASP A 57 -2.78 -0.80 -9.43
N LEU A 58 -2.88 -1.12 -8.15
CA LEU A 58 -1.93 -0.73 -7.11
C LEU A 58 -1.10 -1.93 -6.65
N ALA A 59 0.09 -1.71 -6.09
CA ALA A 59 0.89 -2.74 -5.42
C ALA A 59 0.40 -3.01 -3.98
N THR A 60 -0.18 -2.02 -3.32
CA THR A 60 -0.74 -2.08 -1.96
C THR A 60 -1.98 -2.98 -1.85
N ASN A 61 -2.49 -3.23 -0.65
CA ASN A 61 -3.69 -4.04 -0.43
C ASN A 61 -5.03 -3.34 -0.78
N PHE A 62 -4.99 -2.27 -1.58
CA PHE A 62 -6.19 -1.69 -2.16
C PHE A 62 -6.96 -2.73 -2.97
N LEU A 63 -8.28 -2.81 -2.76
CA LEU A 63 -9.12 -3.82 -3.36
C LEU A 63 -9.97 -3.25 -4.51
N TYR A 64 -10.62 -2.11 -4.31
CA TYR A 64 -11.34 -1.43 -5.38
C TYR A 64 -11.79 -0.02 -5.03
N LEU A 65 -12.02 0.77 -6.08
CA LEU A 65 -12.92 1.91 -6.12
C LEU A 65 -14.09 1.56 -7.04
N HIS A 66 -15.30 1.48 -6.50
CA HIS A 66 -16.54 1.37 -7.27
C HIS A 66 -17.30 2.70 -7.28
N SER A 67 -18.00 2.97 -8.39
CA SER A 67 -18.86 4.15 -8.55
C SER A 67 -20.19 3.72 -9.15
N GLY A 68 -21.29 4.31 -8.68
CA GLY A 68 -22.61 3.91 -9.15
C GLY A 68 -23.78 4.74 -8.68
N THR A 69 -24.96 4.20 -8.95
CA THR A 69 -26.26 4.69 -8.47
C THR A 69 -27.04 3.57 -7.80
N ILE A 70 -27.58 3.84 -6.60
CA ILE A 70 -28.58 2.99 -5.95
C ILE A 70 -29.96 3.53 -6.32
N ASP A 71 -30.80 2.70 -6.97
CA ASP A 71 -32.11 3.13 -7.45
C ASP A 71 -33.05 3.45 -6.25
N PRO A 72 -34.16 4.18 -6.47
CA PRO A 72 -35.15 4.43 -5.41
C PRO A 72 -35.58 3.15 -4.70
N LYS A 73 -35.73 3.21 -3.37
CA LYS A 73 -36.17 2.07 -2.54
C LYS A 73 -35.27 0.83 -2.68
N SER A 74 -34.00 1.01 -3.04
CA SER A 74 -33.02 -0.06 -3.23
C SER A 74 -31.83 0.11 -2.29
N GLY A 75 -30.97 -0.90 -2.17
CA GLY A 75 -29.81 -0.85 -1.29
C GLY A 75 -28.89 -2.05 -1.41
N ILE A 76 -27.80 -2.01 -0.65
CA ILE A 76 -26.90 -3.13 -0.42
C ILE A 76 -27.27 -3.73 0.93
N GLY A 77 -27.53 -5.04 0.93
CA GLY A 77 -28.04 -5.73 2.11
C GLY A 77 -27.02 -5.78 3.24
N HIS A 78 -27.50 -6.13 4.43
CA HIS A 78 -26.71 -6.17 5.65
C HIS A 78 -25.71 -7.33 5.60
N HIS A 79 -24.42 -7.03 5.66
CA HIS A 79 -23.36 -8.03 5.53
C HIS A 79 -22.16 -7.70 6.41
N PHE A 80 -21.24 -8.66 6.53
CA PHE A 80 -19.95 -8.51 7.21
C PHE A 80 -18.79 -8.65 6.22
N HIS A 81 -17.70 -7.98 6.56
CA HIS A 81 -16.35 -8.27 6.07
C HIS A 81 -15.43 -8.58 7.25
N HIS A 82 -14.67 -9.68 7.16
CA HIS A 82 -13.76 -10.14 8.21
C HIS A 82 -12.30 -9.80 7.92
N THR A 83 -11.94 -9.63 6.64
CA THR A 83 -10.58 -9.29 6.20
C THR A 83 -10.50 -7.97 5.46
N ILE A 84 -11.64 -7.29 5.27
CA ILE A 84 -11.76 -6.06 4.49
C ILE A 84 -12.32 -4.94 5.34
N GLU A 85 -11.83 -3.73 5.10
CA GLU A 85 -12.51 -2.50 5.46
C GLU A 85 -13.06 -1.85 4.20
N GLU A 86 -14.30 -1.38 4.31
CA GLU A 86 -14.93 -0.57 3.27
C GLU A 86 -15.12 0.86 3.74
N MET A 87 -15.33 1.77 2.79
CA MET A 87 -15.90 3.07 3.04
C MET A 87 -16.90 3.39 1.93
N TYR A 88 -18.08 3.85 2.35
CA TYR A 88 -19.07 4.38 1.43
C TYR A 88 -18.96 5.90 1.40
N VAL A 89 -19.06 6.47 0.20
CA VAL A 89 -19.20 7.91 0.01
C VAL A 89 -20.55 8.15 -0.66
N ILE A 90 -21.42 8.92 -0.02
CA ILE A 90 -22.65 9.41 -0.62
C ILE A 90 -22.29 10.74 -1.29
N LEU A 91 -22.29 10.78 -2.62
CA LEU A 91 -21.97 11.98 -3.39
C LEU A 91 -23.20 12.90 -3.52
N ASP A 92 -24.37 12.32 -3.79
CA ASP A 92 -25.63 13.04 -3.88
C ASP A 92 -26.79 12.16 -3.37
N GLY A 93 -27.67 12.76 -2.56
CA GLY A 93 -28.84 12.14 -1.95
C GLY A 93 -28.73 11.91 -0.44
N GLU A 94 -29.61 11.08 0.11
CA GLU A 94 -29.67 10.70 1.52
C GLU A 94 -29.93 9.18 1.60
N ALA A 95 -29.18 8.49 2.46
CA ALA A 95 -29.34 7.07 2.70
C ALA A 95 -29.62 6.78 4.17
N GLU A 96 -30.34 5.69 4.43
CA GLU A 96 -30.38 5.04 5.73
C GLU A 96 -29.18 4.10 5.82
N PHE A 97 -28.19 4.48 6.62
CA PHE A 97 -26.95 3.72 6.78
C PHE A 97 -27.01 2.92 8.07
N THR A 98 -26.64 1.64 7.99
CA THR A 98 -26.63 0.73 9.14
C THR A 98 -25.21 0.31 9.46
N ILE A 99 -24.80 0.42 10.72
CA ILE A 99 -23.59 -0.21 11.27
C ILE A 99 -24.00 -1.02 12.51
N ASN A 100 -23.64 -2.29 12.57
CA ASN A 100 -23.92 -3.18 13.71
C ASN A 100 -25.40 -3.17 14.15
N GLY A 101 -26.29 -3.15 13.16
CA GLY A 101 -27.75 -3.16 13.35
C GLY A 101 -28.38 -1.81 13.72
N ARG A 102 -27.58 -0.77 13.99
CA ARG A 102 -28.06 0.59 14.29
C ARG A 102 -28.13 1.41 13.01
N THR A 103 -29.30 1.97 12.71
CA THR A 103 -29.57 2.66 11.45
C THR A 103 -29.82 4.14 11.68
N SER A 104 -29.14 5.01 10.93
CA SER A 104 -29.38 6.46 10.94
C SER A 104 -29.34 7.02 9.53
N LYS A 105 -29.98 8.18 9.34
CA LYS A 105 -29.94 8.90 8.07
C LYS A 105 -28.61 9.61 7.91
N ILE A 106 -27.97 9.42 6.77
CA ILE A 106 -26.74 10.11 6.36
C ILE A 106 -27.04 10.84 5.05
N LYS A 107 -26.96 12.16 5.09
CA LYS A 107 -27.15 13.03 3.94
C LYS A 107 -25.80 13.34 3.30
N GLY A 108 -25.72 13.18 1.98
CA GLY A 108 -24.54 13.55 1.20
C GLY A 108 -24.36 15.07 1.04
N PRO A 109 -23.14 15.53 0.73
CA PRO A 109 -21.96 14.73 0.49
C PRO A 109 -21.31 14.29 1.82
N ALA A 110 -21.14 12.98 2.02
CA ALA A 110 -20.67 12.42 3.28
C ALA A 110 -20.01 11.05 3.07
N LEU A 111 -19.18 10.63 4.02
CA LEU A 111 -18.55 9.32 4.04
C LEU A 111 -18.84 8.55 5.32
N VAL A 112 -18.87 7.23 5.21
CA VAL A 112 -19.11 6.29 6.31
C VAL A 112 -18.12 5.12 6.20
N PRO A 113 -17.08 5.05 7.06
CA PRO A 113 -16.20 3.90 7.14
C PRO A 113 -16.92 2.70 7.77
N CYS A 114 -16.75 1.54 7.14
CA CYS A 114 -17.26 0.25 7.56
C CYS A 114 -16.07 -0.61 8.01
N LYS A 115 -15.81 -0.61 9.32
CA LYS A 115 -14.60 -1.18 9.89
C LYS A 115 -14.63 -2.71 9.85
N ARG A 116 -13.43 -3.31 9.89
CA ARG A 116 -13.29 -4.76 9.82
C ARG A 116 -14.03 -5.45 10.96
N GLY A 117 -14.91 -6.37 10.61
CA GLY A 117 -15.77 -7.11 11.53
C GLY A 117 -17.07 -6.38 11.92
N ASP A 118 -17.26 -5.11 11.54
CA ASP A 118 -18.53 -4.43 11.70
C ASP A 118 -19.46 -4.83 10.55
N SER A 119 -20.69 -5.22 10.90
CA SER A 119 -21.72 -5.42 9.87
C SER A 119 -22.25 -4.09 9.39
N HIS A 120 -22.59 -4.00 8.10
CA HIS A 120 -23.04 -2.76 7.52
C HIS A 120 -24.02 -2.94 6.36
N ALA A 121 -24.79 -1.88 6.07
CA ALA A 121 -25.75 -1.82 4.98
C ALA A 121 -26.02 -0.37 4.58
N ILE A 122 -26.45 -0.15 3.34
CA ILE A 122 -26.90 1.16 2.85
C ILE A 122 -28.24 0.99 2.12
N TYR A 123 -29.26 1.74 2.54
CA TYR A 123 -30.59 1.73 1.94
C TYR A 123 -31.00 3.12 1.45
N ASN A 124 -31.31 3.24 0.16
CA ASN A 124 -31.91 4.44 -0.41
C ASN A 124 -33.42 4.44 -0.14
N HIS A 125 -33.83 5.02 0.98
CA HIS A 125 -35.24 5.14 1.35
C HIS A 125 -36.02 6.14 0.48
N THR A 126 -35.36 6.92 -0.38
CA THR A 126 -35.98 8.03 -1.10
C THR A 126 -36.69 7.57 -2.39
N ASN A 127 -37.25 8.55 -3.12
CA ASN A 127 -37.87 8.33 -4.43
C ASN A 127 -36.96 8.76 -5.59
N LYS A 128 -35.67 9.03 -5.33
CA LYS A 128 -34.68 9.43 -6.33
C LYS A 128 -33.44 8.54 -6.23
N PRO A 129 -32.67 8.33 -7.31
CA PRO A 129 -31.40 7.61 -7.22
C PRO A 129 -30.41 8.30 -6.27
N LEU A 130 -29.59 7.51 -5.59
CA LEU A 130 -28.46 7.94 -4.75
C LEU A 130 -27.17 7.73 -5.54
N LYS A 131 -26.32 8.76 -5.66
CA LYS A 131 -24.97 8.61 -6.26
C LYS A 131 -23.96 8.28 -5.18
N TRP A 132 -23.14 7.26 -5.40
CA TRP A 132 -22.26 6.73 -4.35
C TRP A 132 -20.92 6.21 -4.88
N LEU A 133 -19.95 6.09 -3.97
CA LEU A 133 -18.68 5.40 -4.17
C LEU A 133 -18.47 4.33 -3.09
N ASN A 134 -17.71 3.29 -3.43
CA ASN A 134 -17.18 2.30 -2.49
C ASN A 134 -15.67 2.29 -2.61
N TYR A 135 -14.98 2.35 -1.48
CA TYR A 135 -13.56 2.04 -1.40
C TYR A 135 -13.39 0.82 -0.52
N ALA A 136 -12.50 -0.10 -0.89
CA ALA A 136 -12.17 -1.24 -0.06
C ALA A 136 -10.66 -1.46 0.03
N VAL A 137 -10.19 -1.82 1.23
CA VAL A 137 -8.83 -2.24 1.53
C VAL A 137 -8.89 -3.59 2.23
N SER A 138 -8.12 -4.56 1.73
CA SER A 138 -8.05 -5.90 2.30
C SER A 138 -6.82 -6.03 3.21
N GLU A 139 -6.81 -7.00 4.12
CA GLU A 139 -5.59 -7.41 4.84
C GLU A 139 -4.67 -8.26 3.95
N VAL A 140 -5.21 -8.86 2.90
CA VAL A 140 -4.48 -9.75 1.99
C VAL A 140 -4.69 -9.29 0.56
N LYS A 141 -3.58 -9.11 -0.18
CA LYS A 141 -3.59 -8.60 -1.55
C LYS A 141 -4.60 -9.36 -2.41
N GLY A 142 -5.57 -8.61 -2.94
CA GLY A 142 -6.55 -9.11 -3.89
C GLY A 142 -7.61 -10.05 -3.30
N GLN A 143 -7.67 -10.24 -1.98
CA GLN A 143 -8.68 -11.11 -1.36
C GLN A 143 -9.97 -10.33 -1.06
N GLY A 144 -11.08 -10.83 -1.62
CA GLY A 144 -12.45 -10.46 -1.28
C GLY A 144 -13.04 -11.42 -0.24
N ASP A 145 -13.93 -10.95 0.63
CA ASP A 145 -14.74 -11.78 1.52
C ASP A 145 -16.10 -11.10 1.73
N ALA A 146 -17.15 -11.83 2.11
CA ALA A 146 -18.43 -11.26 2.55
C ALA A 146 -19.25 -12.34 3.28
N PHE A 147 -20.03 -11.94 4.28
CA PHE A 147 -21.06 -12.79 4.88
C PHE A 147 -22.39 -12.05 4.93
N ASP A 148 -23.32 -12.46 4.07
CA ASP A 148 -24.61 -11.78 3.90
C ASP A 148 -25.64 -12.28 4.91
N LEU A 149 -26.36 -11.36 5.55
CA LEU A 149 -27.37 -11.68 6.56
C LEU A 149 -28.76 -11.93 5.98
N GLY A 150 -28.95 -11.65 4.68
CA GLY A 150 -30.28 -11.75 4.06
C GLY A 150 -31.27 -10.68 4.54
N ASP A 151 -30.78 -9.59 5.15
CA ASP A 151 -31.58 -8.46 5.63
C ASP A 151 -31.35 -7.25 4.74
N THR A 152 -32.43 -6.76 4.10
CA THR A 152 -32.36 -5.60 3.19
C THR A 152 -32.26 -4.25 3.92
N ARG A 153 -32.53 -4.23 5.23
CA ARG A 153 -32.71 -3.03 6.06
C ARG A 153 -33.88 -2.12 5.66
N GLN A 154 -34.74 -2.53 4.73
CA GLN A 154 -35.95 -1.78 4.40
C GLN A 154 -36.86 -1.68 5.63
N GLY A 155 -37.21 -0.45 6.03
CA GLY A 155 -38.08 -0.21 7.19
C GLY A 155 -37.40 -0.41 8.54
N ALA A 156 -36.08 -0.42 8.59
CA ALA A 156 -35.32 -0.44 9.84
C ALA A 156 -35.71 0.73 10.78
N SER A 157 -35.63 0.49 12.08
CA SER A 157 -35.82 1.56 13.08
C SER A 157 -34.68 2.57 13.02
N LEU A 158 -35.02 3.86 12.99
CA LEU A 158 -34.05 4.94 12.84
C LEU A 158 -33.67 5.55 14.19
N GLU A 159 -32.37 5.72 14.39
CA GLU A 159 -31.80 6.54 15.44
C GLU A 159 -31.54 7.95 14.91
N ALA A 160 -31.98 8.96 15.68
CA ALA A 160 -31.87 10.36 15.28
C ALA A 160 -30.40 10.86 15.24
N ILE A 161 -29.53 10.26 16.05
CA ILE A 161 -28.10 10.60 16.13
C ILE A 161 -27.32 9.35 15.74
N PRO A 162 -26.51 9.38 14.66
CA PRO A 162 -25.62 8.28 14.32
C PRO A 162 -24.65 7.97 15.48
N THR A 163 -24.55 6.71 15.87
CA THR A 163 -23.59 6.23 16.89
C THR A 163 -22.38 5.52 16.27
N PHE A 164 -22.12 5.78 14.99
CA PHE A 164 -21.00 5.25 14.23
C PHE A 164 -20.26 6.42 13.56
N VAL A 165 -19.03 6.16 13.11
CA VAL A 165 -18.20 7.19 12.47
C VAL A 165 -18.82 7.57 11.13
N SER A 166 -18.98 8.86 10.90
CA SER A 166 -19.31 9.45 9.60
C SER A 166 -18.71 10.85 9.53
N ALA A 167 -18.39 11.33 8.34
CA ALA A 167 -17.90 12.69 8.14
C ALA A 167 -18.58 13.35 6.94
N SER A 168 -18.86 14.63 7.08
CA SER A 168 -19.39 15.47 6.00
C SER A 168 -18.24 15.92 5.09
N LEU A 169 -18.52 15.99 3.79
CA LEU A 169 -17.61 16.57 2.78
C LEU A 169 -18.01 18.00 2.40
N GLU A 170 -19.03 18.56 3.05
CA GLU A 170 -19.44 19.95 2.89
C GLU A 170 -18.32 20.90 3.31
N LYS A 171 -17.88 21.78 2.39
CA LYS A 171 -16.73 22.70 2.59
C LYS A 171 -16.75 23.45 3.93
N LYS A 172 -17.92 23.85 4.40
CA LYS A 172 -18.11 24.62 5.67
C LYS A 172 -17.91 23.78 6.93
N GLU A 173 -17.98 22.45 6.83
CA GLU A 173 -17.94 21.51 7.94
C GLU A 173 -16.58 20.81 8.05
N ILE A 174 -15.65 21.09 7.12
CA ILE A 174 -14.32 20.50 7.11
C ILE A 174 -13.41 21.31 8.06
N PRO A 175 -12.79 20.67 9.07
CA PRO A 175 -11.89 21.35 10.02
C PRO A 175 -10.71 22.03 9.31
N ALA A 176 -10.29 23.21 9.79
CA ALA A 176 -9.08 23.88 9.29
C ALA A 176 -7.81 23.21 9.82
N THR A 177 -7.50 22.01 9.31
CA THR A 177 -6.25 21.30 9.58
C THR A 177 -5.13 21.78 8.66
N PRO A 178 -3.85 21.76 9.10
CA PRO A 178 -2.72 22.07 8.22
C PRO A 178 -2.72 21.13 6.99
N PRO A 179 -2.41 21.65 5.79
CA PRO A 179 -2.42 20.84 4.58
C PRO A 179 -1.36 19.71 4.64
N ARG A 180 -1.74 18.51 4.20
CA ARG A 180 -0.82 17.37 3.97
C ARG A 180 -0.03 17.47 2.65
N PHE A 181 -0.33 18.48 1.83
CA PHE A 181 0.23 18.65 0.50
C PHE A 181 1.11 19.92 0.47
N GLY A 182 2.42 19.71 0.40
CA GLY A 182 3.42 20.74 0.14
C GLY A 182 3.94 21.54 1.37
N PRO A 183 5.15 22.10 1.29
CA PRO A 183 5.81 22.80 2.41
C PRO A 183 5.28 24.23 2.67
N LYS A 184 4.17 24.65 2.04
CA LYS A 184 3.60 25.99 2.19
C LYS A 184 2.07 25.93 2.24
N PRO A 185 1.40 26.65 3.17
CA PRO A 185 -0.03 26.89 3.08
C PRO A 185 -0.29 27.88 1.94
N ARG A 186 -0.23 27.43 0.70
CA ARG A 186 -0.75 28.15 -0.47
C ARG A 186 -2.18 27.67 -0.68
N SER A 187 -3.15 28.58 -0.56
CA SER A 187 -4.56 28.62 -1.02
C SER A 187 -5.37 27.33 -1.34
N SER A 188 -4.75 26.22 -1.68
CA SER A 188 -5.31 24.86 -1.64
C SER A 188 -5.57 24.40 -0.20
N HIS A 189 -6.81 24.03 0.07
CA HIS A 189 -7.19 23.44 1.36
C HIS A 189 -7.17 21.92 1.17
N SER A 190 -6.03 21.30 1.42
CA SER A 190 -6.01 19.85 1.69
C SER A 190 -6.41 19.65 3.14
N LEU A 191 -7.48 18.88 3.36
CA LEU A 191 -8.02 18.66 4.67
C LEU A 191 -8.13 17.16 4.92
N GLN A 192 -7.50 16.70 6.00
CA GLN A 192 -7.67 15.32 6.44
C GLN A 192 -9.08 15.13 7.01
N VAL A 193 -9.84 14.21 6.43
CA VAL A 193 -11.19 13.86 6.88
C VAL A 193 -11.12 12.70 7.86
N LEU A 194 -10.39 11.62 7.53
CA LEU A 194 -10.13 10.49 8.42
C LEU A 194 -8.64 10.12 8.39
N GLY A 195 -8.09 9.82 9.56
CA GLY A 195 -6.72 9.31 9.70
C GLY A 195 -6.66 7.80 9.93
N PRO A 196 -5.45 7.22 9.94
CA PRO A 196 -5.25 5.78 10.00
C PRO A 196 -5.81 5.17 11.29
N GLN A 197 -5.92 5.95 12.37
CA GLN A 197 -6.51 5.53 13.64
C GLN A 197 -8.00 5.12 13.55
N VAL A 198 -8.68 5.48 12.46
CA VAL A 198 -10.07 5.06 12.23
C VAL A 198 -10.14 3.61 11.77
N PHE A 199 -9.08 3.13 11.10
CA PHE A 199 -9.02 1.89 10.34
C PHE A 199 -8.10 0.85 11.00
N ARG A 200 -8.25 -0.41 10.59
CA ARG A 200 -7.45 -1.56 11.06
C ARG A 200 -6.59 -2.18 9.96
N THR A 201 -6.91 -1.95 8.69
CA THR A 201 -6.15 -2.38 7.51
C THR A 201 -5.00 -1.41 7.23
N ASP A 202 -4.36 -1.51 6.06
CA ASP A 202 -3.32 -0.58 5.58
C ASP A 202 -3.88 0.78 5.13
N TRP A 203 -5.14 1.08 5.44
CA TRP A 203 -5.76 2.36 5.14
C TRP A 203 -5.02 3.48 5.88
N HIS A 204 -4.35 4.33 5.14
CA HIS A 204 -3.48 5.36 5.71
C HIS A 204 -4.24 6.65 5.97
N HIS A 205 -5.03 7.14 5.01
CA HIS A 205 -5.76 8.40 5.17
C HIS A 205 -6.92 8.54 4.19
N VAL A 206 -7.84 9.43 4.54
CA VAL A 206 -8.90 9.95 3.66
C VAL A 206 -8.85 11.47 3.74
N ASP A 207 -8.51 12.10 2.62
CA ASP A 207 -8.40 13.55 2.52
C ASP A 207 -9.40 14.10 1.50
N HIS A 208 -9.86 15.32 1.72
CA HIS A 208 -10.61 16.10 0.74
C HIS A 208 -9.75 17.28 0.31
N LEU A 209 -9.38 17.27 -0.96
CA LEU A 209 -8.51 18.27 -1.55
C LEU A 209 -9.33 19.29 -2.35
N ILE A 210 -9.18 20.56 -2.00
CA ILE A 210 -9.84 21.68 -2.67
C ILE A 210 -8.79 22.63 -3.25
N ILE A 211 -8.77 22.76 -4.58
CA ILE A 211 -7.87 23.66 -5.33
C ILE A 211 -8.71 24.79 -5.94
N PRO A 212 -8.55 26.05 -5.50
CA PRO A 212 -9.28 27.18 -6.08
C PRO A 212 -9.00 27.37 -7.57
N VAL A 213 -9.87 28.11 -8.25
CA VAL A 213 -9.73 28.42 -9.68
C VAL A 213 -8.36 29.04 -9.99
N GLY A 214 -7.65 28.47 -10.96
CA GLY A 214 -6.33 28.94 -11.40
C GLY A 214 -5.16 28.55 -10.51
N GLU A 215 -5.40 27.93 -9.36
CA GLU A 215 -4.37 27.47 -8.42
C GLU A 215 -3.83 26.08 -8.78
N ALA A 216 -2.70 25.73 -8.18
CA ALA A 216 -2.04 24.45 -8.34
C ALA A 216 -1.48 23.95 -7.01
N ILE A 217 -1.26 22.64 -6.93
CA ILE A 217 -0.49 21.98 -5.88
C ILE A 217 0.87 21.63 -6.47
N ASP A 218 1.91 22.10 -5.81
CA ASP A 218 3.30 21.81 -6.16
C ASP A 218 3.58 20.30 -6.08
N SER A 219 4.61 19.85 -6.79
CA SER A 219 4.98 18.43 -6.84
C SER A 219 5.20 17.82 -5.45
N ARG A 220 4.57 16.67 -5.18
CA ARG A 220 4.75 15.89 -3.96
C ARG A 220 5.06 14.43 -4.28
N LYS A 221 6.06 13.89 -3.60
CA LYS A 221 6.44 12.48 -3.66
C LYS A 221 5.53 11.63 -2.78
N LEU A 222 5.07 10.48 -3.28
CA LEU A 222 4.30 9.51 -2.50
C LEU A 222 5.25 8.55 -1.77
N GLU A 223 5.57 8.86 -0.50
CA GLU A 223 6.56 8.11 0.29
C GLU A 223 5.88 7.12 1.23
N GLY A 224 6.08 5.82 1.01
CA GLY A 224 5.53 4.76 1.88
C GLY A 224 4.05 4.41 1.67
N PHE A 225 3.37 5.06 0.73
CA PHE A 225 1.97 4.78 0.39
C PHE A 225 1.68 5.01 -1.11
N GLN A 226 0.56 4.48 -1.56
CA GLN A 226 -0.08 4.81 -2.83
C GLN A 226 -1.38 5.57 -2.58
N GLU A 227 -1.83 6.36 -3.55
CA GLU A 227 -3.07 7.13 -3.43
C GLU A 227 -4.03 6.82 -4.58
N VAL A 228 -5.31 6.76 -4.26
CA VAL A 228 -6.41 6.74 -5.20
C VAL A 228 -7.15 8.07 -5.13
N TYR A 229 -7.48 8.63 -6.28
CA TYR A 229 -8.12 9.92 -6.43
C TYR A 229 -9.45 9.76 -7.17
N TYR A 230 -10.47 10.47 -6.69
CA TYR A 230 -11.74 10.63 -7.38
C TYR A 230 -12.11 12.11 -7.48
N VAL A 231 -12.38 12.59 -8.69
CA VAL A 231 -12.70 13.99 -8.94
C VAL A 231 -14.18 14.25 -8.62
N VAL A 232 -14.45 14.77 -7.43
CA VAL A 232 -15.81 15.07 -6.95
C VAL A 232 -16.44 16.22 -7.75
N ASN A 233 -15.65 17.25 -8.08
CA ASN A 233 -16.12 18.39 -8.86
C ASN A 233 -14.97 19.14 -9.54
N GLY A 234 -15.19 19.62 -10.76
CA GLY A 234 -14.28 20.51 -11.48
C GLY A 234 -13.44 19.79 -12.53
N SER A 235 -12.40 20.46 -13.02
CA SER A 235 -11.47 19.89 -13.99
C SER A 235 -10.06 20.38 -13.74
N GLY A 236 -9.09 19.55 -14.10
CA GLY A 236 -7.69 19.80 -13.77
C GLY A 236 -6.74 19.05 -14.68
N THR A 237 -5.46 19.22 -14.38
CA THR A 237 -4.40 18.40 -14.96
C THR A 237 -3.59 17.73 -13.85
N LEU A 238 -3.27 16.46 -14.07
CA LEU A 238 -2.30 15.68 -13.30
C LEU A 238 -0.98 15.68 -14.06
N SER A 239 0.13 15.95 -13.38
CA SER A 239 1.47 15.88 -13.97
C SER A 239 2.40 15.02 -13.13
N THR A 240 3.13 14.13 -13.80
CA THR A 240 4.13 13.24 -13.21
C THR A 240 5.12 12.74 -14.26
N ASN A 241 6.39 12.55 -13.88
CA ASN A 241 7.46 12.03 -14.75
C ASN A 241 7.54 12.74 -16.12
N GLY A 242 7.30 14.06 -16.14
CA GLY A 242 7.28 14.88 -17.37
C GLY A 242 6.05 14.70 -18.27
N GLN A 243 5.10 13.83 -17.90
CA GLN A 243 3.81 13.66 -18.57
C GLN A 243 2.75 14.56 -17.90
N THR A 244 1.72 14.91 -18.65
CA THR A 244 0.56 15.65 -18.15
C THR A 244 -0.70 15.13 -18.82
N ALA A 245 -1.73 14.85 -18.03
CA ALA A 245 -3.04 14.39 -18.48
C ALA A 245 -4.14 15.26 -17.88
N ALA A 246 -5.20 15.51 -18.65
CA ALA A 246 -6.36 16.23 -18.18
C ALA A 246 -7.38 15.27 -17.57
N PHE A 247 -8.09 15.73 -16.54
CA PHE A 247 -9.19 15.03 -15.91
C PHE A 247 -10.35 16.00 -15.63
N LYS A 248 -11.53 15.44 -15.37
CA LYS A 248 -12.76 16.18 -15.06
C LYS A 248 -13.57 15.45 -13.98
N THR A 249 -14.64 16.08 -13.53
CA THR A 249 -15.63 15.49 -12.61
C THR A 249 -15.95 14.05 -13.00
N ASP A 250 -16.03 13.21 -11.97
CA ASP A 250 -16.27 11.76 -12.00
C ASP A 250 -15.11 10.90 -12.50
N ASP A 251 -14.00 11.48 -12.98
CA ASP A 251 -12.80 10.70 -13.29
C ASP A 251 -12.13 10.17 -12.01
N ALA A 252 -11.48 9.01 -12.13
CA ALA A 252 -10.63 8.44 -11.10
C ALA A 252 -9.24 8.12 -11.66
N PHE A 253 -8.24 8.11 -10.79
CA PHE A 253 -6.86 7.74 -11.12
C PHE A 253 -6.08 7.41 -9.85
N TYR A 254 -4.85 6.93 -10.00
CA TYR A 254 -4.01 6.55 -8.87
C TYR A 254 -2.55 7.00 -9.04
N GLY A 255 -1.89 7.17 -7.90
CA GLY A 255 -0.46 7.45 -7.78
C GLY A 255 0.32 6.23 -7.32
N GLU A 256 1.53 6.07 -7.84
CA GLU A 256 2.43 4.96 -7.50
C GLU A 256 3.41 5.30 -6.37
N LEU A 257 3.94 4.27 -5.73
CA LEU A 257 4.92 4.42 -4.65
C LEU A 257 6.19 5.11 -5.19
N GLY A 258 6.61 6.20 -4.54
CA GLY A 258 7.78 7.00 -4.92
C GLY A 258 7.53 8.00 -6.05
N GLU A 259 6.32 8.01 -6.63
CA GLU A 259 5.94 8.89 -7.73
C GLU A 259 5.79 10.35 -7.26
N ASP A 260 6.25 11.29 -8.08
CA ASP A 260 6.05 12.72 -7.90
C ASP A 260 4.79 13.17 -8.64
N LEU A 261 3.80 13.73 -7.92
CA LEU A 261 2.52 14.17 -8.48
C LEU A 261 2.30 15.67 -8.24
N SER A 262 1.80 16.37 -9.25
CA SER A 262 1.29 17.74 -9.11
C SER A 262 -0.07 17.90 -9.80
N PHE A 263 -0.86 18.84 -9.28
CA PHE A 263 -2.24 19.09 -9.72
C PHE A 263 -2.43 20.55 -10.08
N LYS A 264 -3.18 20.84 -11.12
CA LYS A 264 -3.58 22.21 -11.45
C LYS A 264 -5.06 22.28 -11.76
N ASN A 265 -5.76 23.25 -11.17
CA ASN A 265 -7.13 23.55 -11.56
C ASN A 265 -7.13 24.37 -12.86
N ILE A 266 -7.78 23.83 -13.89
CA ILE A 266 -7.94 24.49 -15.21
C ILE A 266 -9.40 24.85 -15.50
N GLY A 267 -10.31 24.55 -14.57
CA GLY A 267 -11.73 24.79 -14.69
C GLY A 267 -12.15 26.20 -14.24
N SER A 268 -13.47 26.42 -14.21
CA SER A 268 -14.10 27.68 -13.80
C SER A 268 -14.65 27.67 -12.36
N ASN A 269 -14.54 26.55 -11.64
CA ASN A 269 -14.98 26.37 -10.26
C ASN A 269 -13.86 25.75 -9.42
N ASP A 270 -14.00 25.74 -8.09
CA ASP A 270 -13.11 24.99 -7.19
C ASP A 270 -13.05 23.52 -7.63
N LEU A 271 -11.83 23.01 -7.80
CA LEU A 271 -11.55 21.61 -8.07
C LEU A 271 -11.53 20.85 -6.74
N GLN A 272 -12.37 19.83 -6.62
CA GLN A 272 -12.54 18.99 -5.43
C GLN A 272 -12.17 17.55 -5.77
N ILE A 273 -11.24 16.97 -5.02
CA ILE A 273 -10.73 15.61 -5.21
C ILE A 273 -10.77 14.89 -3.87
N LEU A 274 -11.41 13.72 -3.83
CA LEU A 274 -11.31 12.80 -2.70
C LEU A 274 -10.04 11.97 -2.88
N VAL A 275 -9.20 11.91 -1.84
CA VAL A 275 -7.90 11.22 -1.86
C VAL A 275 -7.88 10.12 -0.80
N ILE A 276 -7.58 8.91 -1.22
CA ILE A 276 -7.50 7.72 -0.35
C ILE A 276 -6.08 7.18 -0.39
N GLY A 277 -5.37 7.26 0.73
CA GLY A 277 -4.03 6.70 0.85
C GLY A 277 -4.04 5.29 1.42
N ILE A 278 -3.25 4.41 0.83
CA ILE A 278 -3.02 3.04 1.28
C ILE A 278 -1.53 2.85 1.51
N ALA A 279 -1.14 2.51 2.74
CA ALA A 279 0.25 2.28 3.09
C ALA A 279 0.79 1.04 2.38
N ALA A 280 2.06 1.07 1.97
CA ALA A 280 2.77 -0.10 1.45
C ALA A 280 2.96 -1.19 2.51
N ALA A 281 2.96 -0.78 3.78
CA ALA A 281 2.88 -1.64 4.94
C ALA A 281 2.24 -0.87 6.10
N LYS A 282 1.43 -1.56 6.91
CA LYS A 282 0.88 -1.00 8.14
C LYS A 282 2.00 -0.41 9.00
N GLU A 283 1.69 0.69 9.68
CA GLU A 283 2.51 1.31 10.74
C GLU A 283 2.71 0.41 11.98
N SER A 284 2.91 -0.89 11.83
CA SER A 284 3.62 -1.71 12.80
C SER A 284 5.12 -1.63 12.50
N GLY A 285 5.74 -0.50 12.85
CA GLY A 285 7.19 -0.32 12.76
C GLY A 285 7.78 0.02 11.39
N MET A 286 7.02 -0.12 10.30
CA MET A 286 7.43 0.27 8.94
C MET A 286 7.08 1.72 8.60
N ALA A 287 7.21 2.64 9.55
CA ALA A 287 7.47 4.01 9.13
C ALA A 287 8.78 3.91 8.32
N ILE A 288 8.74 4.18 7.02
CA ILE A 288 9.93 4.60 6.30
C ILE A 288 10.32 5.91 6.97
N GLN A 289 10.99 5.81 8.12
CA GLN A 289 11.56 6.96 8.77
C GLN A 289 12.59 7.48 7.79
N GLU A 290 12.60 8.79 7.60
CA GLU A 290 13.69 9.47 6.92
C GLU A 290 15.03 8.86 7.40
N PRO A 291 16.04 8.77 6.52
CA PRO A 291 17.32 8.16 6.84
C PRO A 291 17.78 8.61 8.23
N LEU A 292 18.06 7.66 9.11
CA LEU A 292 18.32 8.01 10.51
C LEU A 292 19.48 9.01 10.57
N VAL A 293 19.33 10.08 11.37
CA VAL A 293 20.43 11.04 11.57
C VAL A 293 21.62 10.39 12.28
N LYS A 294 21.38 9.26 12.96
CA LYS A 294 22.39 8.43 13.63
C LYS A 294 22.17 6.95 13.27
N PRO A 295 23.22 6.15 13.16
CA PRO A 295 23.08 4.71 12.91
C PRO A 295 22.20 4.03 13.98
N LYS A 296 21.35 3.09 13.55
CA LYS A 296 20.58 2.22 14.45
C LYS A 296 21.46 1.18 15.13
N SER A 297 22.40 0.66 14.36
CA SER A 297 23.30 -0.44 14.70
C SER A 297 24.51 -0.41 13.77
N MET A 298 25.41 -1.38 13.93
CA MET A 298 26.52 -1.62 13.02
C MET A 298 26.44 -3.02 12.43
N ALA A 299 26.88 -3.17 11.18
CA ALA A 299 26.98 -4.45 10.50
C ALA A 299 28.42 -4.73 10.05
N LEU A 300 28.83 -5.99 10.12
CA LEU A 300 30.10 -6.45 9.57
C LEU A 300 29.82 -7.49 8.48
N GLN A 301 30.32 -7.21 7.28
CA GLN A 301 30.27 -8.11 6.13
C GLN A 301 31.63 -8.78 5.97
N MET A 302 31.69 -10.09 6.17
CA MET A 302 32.91 -10.89 6.03
C MET A 302 32.75 -11.83 4.83
N GLU A 303 33.58 -11.69 3.81
CA GLU A 303 33.57 -12.49 2.59
C GLU A 303 34.70 -13.53 2.65
N PHE A 304 34.42 -14.76 2.24
CA PHE A 304 35.34 -15.90 2.31
C PHE A 304 35.44 -16.61 0.95
N VAL A 305 36.63 -17.14 0.66
CA VAL A 305 36.83 -18.17 -0.36
C VAL A 305 37.02 -19.50 0.34
N VAL A 306 36.05 -20.39 0.21
CA VAL A 306 36.02 -21.72 0.81
C VAL A 306 36.13 -22.76 -0.30
N GLU A 307 37.12 -23.64 -0.21
CA GLU A 307 37.25 -24.71 -1.20
C GLU A 307 36.04 -25.67 -1.13
N PRO A 308 35.60 -26.27 -2.25
CA PRO A 308 34.40 -27.12 -2.27
C PRO A 308 34.41 -28.25 -1.24
N THR A 309 35.59 -28.81 -0.92
CA THR A 309 35.77 -29.87 0.09
C THR A 309 35.47 -29.42 1.51
N ASN A 310 35.53 -28.11 1.79
CA ASN A 310 35.28 -27.52 3.10
C ASN A 310 33.89 -26.90 3.22
N ALA A 311 33.09 -26.87 2.13
CA ALA A 311 31.83 -26.14 2.07
C ALA A 311 30.82 -26.60 3.14
N GLU A 312 30.60 -27.91 3.24
CA GLU A 312 29.67 -28.48 4.23
C GLU A 312 30.10 -28.17 5.67
N GLU A 313 31.39 -28.29 5.96
CA GLU A 313 31.92 -28.00 7.29
C GLU A 313 31.88 -26.49 7.60
N PHE A 314 32.05 -25.62 6.60
CA PHE A 314 31.94 -24.16 6.77
C PHE A 314 30.50 -23.74 7.10
N GLU A 315 29.52 -24.30 6.41
CA GLU A 315 28.10 -24.07 6.72
C GLU A 315 27.73 -24.60 8.10
N LYS A 316 28.27 -25.78 8.46
CA LYS A 316 28.07 -26.37 9.79
C LYS A 316 28.70 -25.53 10.89
N MET A 317 29.92 -25.05 10.69
CA MET A 317 30.63 -24.18 11.62
C MET A 317 29.80 -22.94 11.96
N TYR A 318 29.14 -22.34 10.96
CA TYR A 318 28.31 -21.16 11.18
C TYR A 318 27.22 -21.39 12.23
N TYR A 319 26.36 -22.41 12.07
CA TYR A 319 25.25 -22.62 13.01
C TYR A 319 25.64 -23.36 14.30
N SER A 320 26.69 -24.18 14.27
CA SER A 320 27.08 -25.00 15.42
C SER A 320 28.13 -24.36 16.33
N ILE A 321 28.90 -23.40 15.83
CA ILE A 321 29.97 -22.72 16.58
C ILE A 321 29.74 -21.22 16.57
N TYR A 322 29.67 -20.60 15.39
CA TYR A 322 29.70 -19.14 15.25
C TYR A 322 28.45 -18.47 15.84
N VAL A 323 27.25 -18.96 15.51
CA VAL A 323 25.98 -18.41 16.02
C VAL A 323 25.85 -18.55 17.54
N PRO A 324 26.04 -19.74 18.16
CA PRO A 324 26.00 -19.87 19.62
C PRO A 324 27.00 -18.96 20.34
N ALA A 325 28.18 -18.77 19.77
CA ALA A 325 29.22 -17.92 20.33
C ALA A 325 28.83 -16.43 20.33
N MET A 326 28.05 -15.97 19.34
CA MET A 326 27.57 -14.59 19.22
C MET A 326 26.28 -14.31 20.01
N ILE A 327 25.35 -15.26 20.08
CA ILE A 327 24.03 -15.07 20.75
C ILE A 327 24.19 -14.66 22.22
N VAL A 328 25.27 -15.10 22.88
CA VAL A 328 25.53 -14.80 24.28
C VAL A 328 26.22 -13.45 24.51
N GLN A 329 26.53 -12.70 23.45
CA GLN A 329 27.26 -11.44 23.53
C GLN A 329 26.30 -10.27 23.73
N ASP A 330 26.72 -9.32 24.56
CA ASP A 330 26.01 -8.05 24.70
C ASP A 330 25.92 -7.33 23.35
N GLY A 331 24.73 -6.82 23.05
CA GLY A 331 24.48 -6.04 21.84
C GLY A 331 24.37 -6.86 20.55
N TYR A 332 24.47 -8.20 20.58
CA TYR A 332 24.21 -9.01 19.40
C TYR A 332 22.76 -8.86 18.94
N MET A 333 22.57 -8.54 17.66
CA MET A 333 21.24 -8.36 17.08
C MET A 333 20.88 -9.49 16.11
N SER A 334 21.74 -9.75 15.13
CA SER A 334 21.45 -10.73 14.09
C SER A 334 22.71 -11.25 13.40
N SER A 335 22.58 -12.34 12.65
CA SER A 335 23.60 -12.77 11.69
C SER A 335 23.00 -13.57 10.53
N LYS A 336 23.69 -13.62 9.39
CA LYS A 336 23.33 -14.42 8.22
C LYS A 336 24.57 -15.08 7.63
N LEU A 337 24.44 -16.33 7.16
CA LEU A 337 25.39 -16.96 6.26
C LEU A 337 24.80 -16.94 4.85
N LEU A 338 25.54 -16.36 3.92
CA LEU A 338 25.21 -16.30 2.50
C LEU A 338 26.20 -17.14 1.71
N ARG A 339 25.70 -17.83 0.70
CA ARG A 339 26.49 -18.55 -0.28
C ARG A 339 26.29 -17.89 -1.64
N LEU A 340 27.36 -17.74 -2.40
CA LEU A 340 27.27 -17.21 -3.75
C LEU A 340 26.37 -18.10 -4.61
N PHE A 341 25.57 -17.47 -5.47
CA PHE A 341 24.75 -18.21 -6.42
C PHE A 341 25.60 -19.05 -7.39
N PRO A 342 25.07 -20.18 -7.89
CA PRO A 342 25.68 -20.88 -9.02
C PRO A 342 25.86 -19.93 -10.22
N GLU A 343 26.90 -20.19 -11.02
CA GLU A 343 27.33 -19.31 -12.12
C GLU A 343 26.19 -18.96 -13.10
N GLU A 344 25.34 -19.93 -13.43
CA GLU A 344 24.20 -19.72 -14.34
C GLU A 344 23.17 -18.74 -13.78
N VAL A 345 22.89 -18.81 -12.47
CA VAL A 345 21.96 -17.89 -11.80
C VAL A 345 22.59 -16.50 -11.72
N ALA A 346 23.87 -16.42 -11.37
CA ALA A 346 24.61 -15.16 -11.29
C ALA A 346 24.65 -14.43 -12.64
N LYS A 347 24.91 -15.15 -13.75
CA LYS A 347 24.85 -14.60 -15.11
C LYS A 347 23.44 -14.13 -15.48
N GLY A 348 22.41 -14.88 -15.11
CA GLY A 348 21.02 -14.56 -15.43
C GLY A 348 20.52 -13.25 -14.83
N ILE A 349 21.14 -12.77 -13.74
CA ILE A 349 20.83 -11.48 -13.10
C ILE A 349 21.93 -10.42 -13.31
N GLU A 350 22.90 -10.68 -14.19
CA GLU A 350 24.03 -9.79 -14.46
C GLU A 350 24.85 -9.44 -13.20
N ALA A 351 24.99 -10.38 -12.26
CA ALA A 351 25.73 -10.15 -11.02
C ALA A 351 27.22 -9.90 -11.28
N GLU A 352 27.82 -9.02 -10.49
CA GLU A 352 29.26 -8.76 -10.55
C GLU A 352 30.06 -10.04 -10.22
N PRO A 353 31.03 -10.44 -11.07
CA PRO A 353 31.85 -11.61 -10.79
C PRO A 353 32.64 -11.46 -9.50
N THR A 354 32.64 -12.51 -8.67
CA THR A 354 33.46 -12.59 -7.47
C THR A 354 33.92 -14.02 -7.26
N GLU A 355 35.10 -14.17 -6.67
CA GLU A 355 35.63 -15.47 -6.23
C GLU A 355 35.24 -15.80 -4.78
N TYR A 356 34.72 -14.82 -4.03
CA TYR A 356 34.26 -15.01 -2.65
C TYR A 356 32.91 -15.71 -2.65
N ASN A 357 32.95 -17.02 -2.39
CA ASN A 357 31.80 -17.90 -2.52
C ASN A 357 30.95 -18.03 -1.25
N TYR A 358 31.38 -17.43 -0.13
CA TYR A 358 30.59 -17.30 1.10
C TYR A 358 30.71 -15.90 1.70
N GLN A 359 29.67 -15.48 2.42
CA GLN A 359 29.68 -14.28 3.24
C GLN A 359 29.00 -14.54 4.59
N ILE A 360 29.62 -14.13 5.69
CA ILE A 360 28.97 -14.04 7.00
C ILE A 360 28.68 -12.56 7.25
N GLN A 361 27.41 -12.23 7.50
CA GLN A 361 26.98 -10.91 7.95
C GLN A 361 26.60 -11.00 9.43
N ILE A 362 27.09 -10.07 10.24
CA ILE A 362 26.73 -9.96 11.66
C ILE A 362 26.32 -8.53 11.97
N GLU A 363 25.44 -8.37 12.95
CA GLU A 363 24.93 -7.08 13.38
C GLU A 363 25.01 -6.95 14.90
N PHE A 364 25.52 -5.82 15.36
CA PHE A 364 25.56 -5.43 16.77
C PHE A 364 24.96 -4.04 16.95
N ASP A 365 24.36 -3.78 18.10
CA ASP A 365 23.82 -2.47 18.46
C ASP A 365 24.86 -1.34 18.35
N THR A 366 26.14 -1.64 18.61
CA THR A 366 27.25 -0.68 18.63
C THR A 366 28.56 -1.35 18.24
N GLU A 367 29.47 -0.58 17.63
CA GLU A 367 30.84 -1.05 17.35
C GLU A 367 31.62 -1.36 18.64
N GLU A 368 31.29 -0.72 19.76
CA GLU A 368 31.93 -1.00 21.04
C GLU A 368 31.60 -2.41 21.54
N ASN A 369 30.34 -2.82 21.48
CA ASN A 369 29.95 -4.19 21.83
C ASN A 369 30.52 -5.22 20.85
N ARG A 370 30.58 -4.92 19.54
CA ARG A 370 31.25 -5.79 18.57
C ARG A 370 32.75 -5.97 18.85
N ARG A 371 33.43 -4.94 19.39
CA ARG A 371 34.84 -5.06 19.83
C ARG A 371 34.99 -5.94 21.07
N LYS A 372 34.04 -5.86 22.02
CA LYS A 372 34.01 -6.77 23.18
C LYS A 372 33.84 -8.23 22.73
N TRP A 373 32.97 -8.47 21.75
CA TRP A 373 32.84 -9.79 21.12
C TRP A 373 34.20 -10.29 20.60
N VAL A 374 34.93 -9.48 19.82
CA VAL A 374 36.26 -9.91 19.31
C VAL A 374 37.28 -10.21 20.41
N ALA A 375 37.20 -9.50 21.54
CA ALA A 375 38.07 -9.73 22.68
C ALA A 375 37.65 -10.94 23.55
N SER A 376 36.48 -11.53 23.31
CA SER A 376 35.94 -12.64 24.11
C SER A 376 36.62 -13.98 23.83
N ASP A 377 36.61 -14.87 24.81
CA ASP A 377 37.08 -16.27 24.66
C ASP A 377 36.29 -17.02 23.59
N GLN A 378 34.98 -16.74 23.48
CA GLN A 378 34.10 -17.33 22.48
C GLN A 378 34.54 -16.96 21.05
N HIS A 379 34.97 -15.72 20.82
CA HIS A 379 35.51 -15.33 19.51
C HIS A 379 36.86 -15.98 19.22
N GLN A 380 37.72 -16.16 20.24
CA GLN A 380 38.98 -16.88 20.07
C GLN A 380 38.79 -18.35 19.66
N ILE A 381 37.59 -18.90 19.81
CA ILE A 381 37.20 -20.22 19.31
C ILE A 381 36.51 -20.12 17.94
N ALA A 382 35.51 -19.23 17.83
CA ALA A 382 34.67 -19.13 16.65
C ALA A 382 35.42 -18.62 15.41
N TRP A 383 36.28 -17.61 15.57
CA TRP A 383 37.00 -17.02 14.44
C TRP A 383 37.99 -18.00 13.80
N PRO A 384 38.87 -18.71 14.54
CA PRO A 384 39.71 -19.74 13.94
C PRO A 384 38.94 -20.87 13.27
N ALA A 385 37.78 -21.27 13.82
CA ALA A 385 36.92 -22.29 13.20
C ALA A 385 36.41 -21.85 11.82
N ALA A 386 36.06 -20.57 11.65
CA ALA A 386 35.68 -20.00 10.36
C ALA A 386 36.89 -19.78 9.44
N SER A 387 37.88 -19.03 9.89
CA SER A 387 39.02 -18.62 9.06
C SER A 387 39.90 -19.80 8.64
N GLY A 388 39.98 -20.86 9.45
CA GLY A 388 40.77 -22.05 9.16
C GLY A 388 40.19 -22.92 8.03
N LEU A 389 38.89 -22.79 7.75
CA LEU A 389 38.23 -23.48 6.63
C LEU A 389 38.29 -22.68 5.32
N ALA A 390 38.68 -21.40 5.38
CA ALA A 390 38.76 -20.51 4.23
C ALA A 390 40.20 -20.35 3.72
N LYS A 391 40.36 -20.30 2.39
CA LYS A 391 41.62 -20.01 1.71
C LYS A 391 42.03 -18.54 1.83
N LYS A 392 41.04 -17.66 1.80
CA LYS A 392 41.20 -16.21 2.02
C LYS A 392 39.89 -15.62 2.48
N PHE A 393 39.99 -14.45 3.12
CA PHE A 393 38.86 -13.68 3.59
C PHE A 393 39.17 -12.20 3.59
N LYS A 394 38.14 -11.38 3.55
CA LYS A 394 38.17 -9.92 3.70
C LYS A 394 36.90 -9.48 4.43
N TRP A 395 36.89 -8.29 5.01
CA TRP A 395 35.69 -7.77 5.66
C TRP A 395 35.57 -6.26 5.57
N ARG A 396 34.35 -5.76 5.75
CA ARG A 396 33.99 -4.34 5.80
C ARG A 396 32.95 -4.09 6.89
N GLY A 397 33.09 -2.98 7.60
CA GLY A 397 32.11 -2.50 8.58
C GLY A 397 31.21 -1.44 7.97
N TYR A 398 29.95 -1.40 8.41
CA TYR A 398 28.92 -0.50 7.95
C TYR A 398 28.10 0.02 9.13
N ASP A 399 27.67 1.27 9.03
CA ASP A 399 26.57 1.79 9.84
C ASP A 399 25.24 1.36 9.23
N VAL A 400 24.33 0.82 10.04
CA VAL A 400 22.98 0.48 9.59
C VAL A 400 22.11 1.73 9.75
N MET A 401 21.77 2.33 8.61
CA MET A 401 21.01 3.59 8.53
C MET A 401 19.50 3.38 8.33
N GLY A 402 19.07 2.12 8.22
CA GLY A 402 17.68 1.69 8.10
C GLY A 402 17.59 0.16 7.91
N ASP A 403 16.48 -0.43 8.34
CA ASP A 403 16.14 -1.83 8.08
C ASP A 403 14.61 -2.00 7.93
N ASP A 404 14.20 -3.10 7.28
CA ASP A 404 12.82 -3.46 6.98
C ASP A 404 12.40 -4.77 7.67
N GLN A 405 13.11 -5.17 8.74
CA GLN A 405 12.85 -6.43 9.43
C GLN A 405 11.44 -6.42 10.03
N ARG A 406 10.60 -7.34 9.53
CA ARG A 406 9.23 -7.61 9.98
C ARG A 406 9.17 -8.41 11.27
#